data_AF-A0A8C9MK58-F1
#
_entry.id   AF-A0A8C9MK58-F1
#
_cell.length_a   1.000
_cell.length_b   1.000
_cell.length_c   1.000
_cell.angle_alpha   90.00
_cell.angle_beta   90.00
_cell.angle_gamma   90.00
#
_symmetry.space_group_name_H-M   'P 1'
#
loop_
_entity.id
_entity.type
_entity.pdbx_description
1 polymer ?
#
loop_
_entity_poly.entity_id
_entity_poly.type
_entity_poly.pdbx_seq_one_letter_code
_entity_poly.pdbx_strand_id
1 'polypeptide(L)'
;MLTTRIIISCLVLIIKFKCTFVFQIKEQKVVVDELSNLKKNRKVYKQQPNSNIFFLADRTEMLSQCKNTLDELKKAHLELENSEKAKIKK
;
A
#
# COMPACT_ATOMS: atom_id res chain seq x y z
N MET A 1 29.19 22.00 -3.67
CA MET A 1 29.11 20.79 -2.81
C MET A 1 27.75 20.57 -2.13
N LEU A 2 26.96 21.62 -1.81
CA LEU A 2 25.61 21.42 -1.26
C LEU A 2 24.59 20.91 -2.29
N THR A 3 24.69 21.34 -3.54
CA THR A 3 23.75 20.98 -4.61
C THR A 3 23.75 19.48 -4.92
N THR A 4 24.93 18.85 -4.98
CA THR A 4 25.05 17.40 -5.20
C THR A 4 24.52 16.58 -4.02
N ARG A 5 24.71 17.03 -2.77
CA ARG A 5 24.15 16.36 -1.58
C ARG A 5 22.62 16.40 -1.55
N ILE A 6 22.01 17.52 -1.93
CA ILE A 6 20.54 17.66 -1.99
C ILE A 6 19.95 16.74 -3.07
N ILE A 7 20.56 16.71 -4.26
CA ILE A 7 20.10 15.86 -5.38
C ILE A 7 20.18 14.38 -4.99
N ILE A 8 21.29 13.95 -4.39
CA ILE A 8 21.47 12.56 -3.92
C ILE A 8 20.42 12.21 -2.85
N SER A 9 20.19 13.10 -1.88
CA SER A 9 19.17 12.88 -0.85
C SER A 9 17.76 12.76 -1.43
N CYS A 10 17.40 13.61 -2.39
CA CYS A 10 16.12 13.54 -3.10
C CYS A 10 15.97 12.22 -3.87
N LEU A 11 17.01 11.80 -4.60
CA LEU A 11 16.98 10.55 -5.37
C LEU A 11 16.79 9.33 -4.46
N VAL A 12 17.50 9.28 -3.33
CA VAL A 12 17.35 8.21 -2.32
C VAL A 12 15.93 8.20 -1.72
N LEU A 13 15.36 9.37 -1.43
CA LEU A 13 14.00 9.48 -0.92
C LEU A 13 12.96 8.97 -1.93
N ILE A 14 13.12 9.33 -3.21
CA ILE A 14 12.24 8.88 -4.30
C ILE A 14 12.32 7.36 -4.49
N ILE A 15 13.53 6.79 -4.49
CA ILE A 15 13.72 5.34 -4.61
C ILE A 15 13.10 4.62 -3.41
N LYS A 16 13.32 5.13 -2.19
CA LYS A 16 12.77 4.56 -0.95
C LYS A 16 11.23 4.62 -0.95
N PHE A 17 10.66 5.73 -1.40
CA PHE A 17 9.21 5.91 -1.52
C PHE A 17 8.60 4.93 -2.55
N LYS A 18 9.20 4.83 -3.75
CA LYS A 18 8.72 3.94 -4.82
C LYS A 18 8.79 2.46 -4.45
N CYS A 19 9.87 2.03 -3.79
CA CYS A 19 10.02 0.65 -3.34
C CYS A 19 9.02 0.27 -2.24
N THR A 20 8.77 1.20 -1.28
CA THR A 20 7.79 1.01 -0.21
C THR A 20 6.38 0.79 -0.76
N PHE A 21 6.01 1.55 -1.79
CA PHE A 21 4.69 1.49 -2.39
C PHE A 21 4.39 0.14 -3.07
N VAL A 22 5.37 -0.39 -3.83
CA VAL A 22 5.26 -1.70 -4.48
C VAL A 22 5.15 -2.83 -3.47
N PHE A 23 5.86 -2.71 -2.34
CA PHE A 23 5.77 -3.68 -1.25
C PHE A 23 4.37 -3.71 -0.63
N GLN A 24 3.81 -2.53 -0.31
CA GLN A 24 2.46 -2.41 0.26
C GLN A 24 1.37 -3.00 -0.66
N ILE A 25 1.45 -2.79 -1.98
CA ILE A 25 0.49 -3.41 -2.93
C ILE A 25 0.55 -4.94 -2.86
N LYS A 26 1.76 -5.52 -2.83
CA LYS A 26 1.94 -6.97 -2.79
C LYS A 26 1.44 -7.55 -1.48
N GLU A 27 1.77 -6.91 -0.37
CA GLU A 27 1.31 -7.31 0.97
C GLU A 27 -0.22 -7.27 1.07
N GLN A 28 -0.85 -6.18 0.62
CA GLN A 28 -2.30 -6.06 0.62
C GLN A 28 -2.98 -7.13 -0.25
N LYS A 29 -2.35 -7.52 -1.36
CA LYS A 29 -2.85 -8.62 -2.21
C LYS A 29 -2.81 -9.96 -1.48
N VAL A 30 -1.71 -10.27 -0.80
CA VAL A 30 -1.58 -11.51 0.00
C VAL A 30 -2.66 -11.54 1.09
N VAL A 31 -2.90 -10.43 1.78
CA VAL A 31 -3.95 -10.34 2.81
C VAL A 31 -5.34 -10.63 2.23
N VAL A 32 -5.66 -10.10 1.03
CA VAL A 32 -6.94 -10.40 0.35
C VAL A 32 -7.05 -11.89 0.03
N ASP A 33 -5.98 -12.49 -0.50
CA ASP A 33 -5.96 -13.90 -0.87
C ASP A 33 -6.11 -14.80 0.37
N GLU A 34 -5.41 -14.50 1.46
CA GLU A 34 -5.51 -15.21 2.75
C GLU A 34 -6.91 -15.11 3.37
N LEU A 35 -7.51 -13.91 3.39
CA LEU A 35 -8.87 -13.71 3.91
C LEU A 35 -9.92 -14.44 3.06
N SER A 36 -9.69 -14.56 1.76
CA SER A 36 -10.59 -15.28 0.84
C SER A 36 -10.53 -16.80 1.04
N ASN A 37 -9.34 -17.33 1.34
CA ASN A 37 -9.11 -18.75 1.60
C ASN A 37 -9.60 -19.17 3.00
N LEU A 38 -9.97 -18.22 3.86
CA LEU A 38 -10.43 -18.49 5.20
C LEU A 38 -11.81 -19.17 5.21
N LYS A 39 -11.94 -20.25 6.00
CA LYS A 39 -13.23 -20.95 6.20
C LYS A 39 -14.29 -19.98 6.76
N LYS A 40 -15.53 -20.08 6.26
CA LYS A 40 -16.63 -19.12 6.48
C LYS A 40 -16.96 -18.79 7.94
N ASN A 41 -16.69 -19.69 8.88
CA ASN A 41 -17.08 -19.55 10.29
C ASN A 41 -15.93 -19.10 11.21
N ARG A 42 -14.76 -18.77 10.66
CA ARG A 42 -13.64 -18.29 11.48
C ARG A 42 -13.82 -16.81 11.81
N LYS A 43 -13.50 -16.45 13.04
CA LYS A 43 -13.51 -15.06 13.51
C LYS A 43 -12.31 -14.32 12.93
N VAL A 44 -12.56 -13.12 12.42
CA VAL A 44 -11.53 -12.20 11.93
C VAL A 44 -11.37 -11.09 12.94
N TYR A 45 -10.12 -10.77 13.26
CA TYR A 45 -9.78 -9.72 14.20
C TYR A 45 -8.97 -8.65 13.48
N LYS A 46 -9.34 -7.38 13.67
CA LYS A 46 -8.62 -6.22 13.14
C LYS A 46 -7.81 -5.59 14.27
N GLN A 47 -6.53 -5.39 14.03
CA GLN A 47 -5.66 -4.68 14.96
C GLN A 47 -5.87 -3.16 14.83
N GLN A 48 -5.93 -2.47 15.96
CA GLN A 48 -5.94 -1.01 16.01
C GLN A 48 -4.53 -0.45 15.71
N PRO A 49 -4.41 0.63 14.91
CA PRO A 49 -3.10 1.20 14.63
C PRO A 49 -2.43 1.70 15.91
N ASN A 50 -1.11 1.49 16.02
CA ASN A 50 -0.28 1.90 17.16
C ASN A 50 -0.67 1.28 18.51
N SER A 51 -1.41 0.17 18.52
CA SER A 51 -1.82 -0.52 19.75
C SER A 51 -1.95 -2.03 19.52
N ASN A 52 -1.88 -2.82 20.59
CA ASN A 52 -2.03 -4.27 20.55
C ASN A 52 -3.47 -4.71 20.87
N ILE A 53 -4.44 -3.90 20.46
CA ILE A 53 -5.87 -4.13 20.69
C ILE A 53 -6.50 -4.67 19.41
N PHE A 54 -7.30 -5.72 19.56
CA PHE A 54 -7.95 -6.43 18.46
C PHE A 54 -9.46 -6.33 18.56
N PHE A 55 -10.10 -5.84 17.50
CA PHE A 55 -11.57 -5.79 17.39
C PHE A 55 -12.08 -6.93 16.52
N LEU A 56 -13.20 -7.51 16.93
CA LEU A 56 -13.91 -8.44 16.07
C LEU A 56 -14.44 -7.68 14.85
N ALA A 57 -14.16 -8.19 13.66
CA ALA A 57 -14.61 -7.59 12.42
C ALA A 57 -15.35 -8.61 11.56
N ASP A 58 -16.33 -8.12 10.80
CA ASP A 58 -17.02 -8.95 9.82
C ASP A 58 -16.09 -9.25 8.64
N ARG A 59 -16.05 -10.53 8.25
CA ARG A 59 -15.18 -10.99 7.18
C ARG A 59 -15.49 -10.30 5.84
N THR A 60 -16.78 -10.12 5.53
CA THR A 60 -17.23 -9.48 4.29
C THR A 60 -16.83 -8.01 4.25
N GLU A 61 -17.02 -7.30 5.37
CA GLU A 61 -16.59 -5.92 5.52
C GLU A 61 -15.08 -5.79 5.35
N MET A 62 -14.31 -6.66 6.01
CA MET A 62 -12.85 -6.61 5.97
C MET A 62 -12.28 -6.97 4.61
N LEU A 63 -12.90 -7.92 3.91
CA LEU A 63 -12.57 -8.22 2.51
C LEU A 63 -12.86 -7.03 1.59
N SER A 64 -13.99 -6.34 1.77
CA SER A 64 -14.31 -5.16 0.97
C SER A 64 -13.34 -4.01 1.24
N GLN A 65 -12.99 -3.76 2.51
CA GLN A 65 -12.02 -2.75 2.88
C GLN A 65 -10.65 -3.03 2.23
N CYS A 66 -10.16 -4.26 2.34
CA CYS A 66 -8.87 -4.66 1.76
C CYS A 66 -8.84 -4.51 0.23
N LYS A 67 -9.96 -4.79 -0.47
CA LYS A 67 -10.07 -4.58 -1.92
C LYS A 67 -10.05 -3.10 -2.28
N ASN A 68 -10.82 -2.26 -1.57
CA ASN A 68 -10.84 -0.82 -1.81
C ASN A 68 -9.45 -0.21 -1.62
N THR A 69 -8.75 -0.56 -0.54
CA THR A 69 -7.38 -0.10 -0.28
C THR A 69 -6.42 -0.56 -1.38
N LEU A 70 -6.54 -1.80 -1.88
CA LEU A 70 -5.72 -2.28 -2.98
C LEU A 70 -5.95 -1.48 -4.27
N ASP A 71 -7.20 -1.13 -4.57
CA ASP A 71 -7.54 -0.37 -5.77
C ASP A 71 -7.09 1.10 -5.67
N GLU A 72 -7.23 1.72 -4.50
CA GLU A 72 -6.69 3.05 -4.20
C GLU A 72 -5.17 3.09 -4.35
N LEU A 73 -4.46 2.09 -3.81
CA LEU A 73 -3.01 1.99 -3.95
C LEU A 73 -2.60 1.85 -5.42
N LYS A 74 -3.24 0.95 -6.19
CA LYS A 74 -2.94 0.80 -7.63
C LYS A 74 -3.17 2.10 -8.41
N LYS A 75 -4.25 2.83 -8.09
CA LYS A 75 -4.55 4.11 -8.72
C LYS A 75 -3.46 5.14 -8.44
N ALA A 76 -3.05 5.29 -7.19
CA ALA A 76 -1.98 6.22 -6.81
C ALA A 76 -0.62 5.84 -7.45
N HIS A 77 -0.32 4.54 -7.61
CA HIS A 77 0.88 4.11 -8.35
C HIS A 77 0.84 4.56 -9.82
N LEU A 78 -0.30 4.36 -10.48
CA LEU A 78 -0.48 4.72 -11.89
C LEU A 78 -0.40 6.24 -12.09
N GLU A 79 -1.00 7.03 -11.18
CA GLU A 79 -0.93 8.48 -11.20
C GLU A 79 0.50 8.99 -11.04
N LEU A 80 1.29 8.39 -10.15
CA LEU A 80 2.71 8.70 -9.99
C LEU A 80 3.50 8.41 -11.28
N GLU A 81 3.28 7.25 -11.89
CA GLU A 81 3.97 6.87 -13.14
C GLU A 81 3.59 7.81 -14.32
N ASN A 82 2.33 8.21 -14.41
CA ASN A 82 1.87 9.15 -15.43
C ASN A 82 2.44 10.56 -15.22
N SER A 83 2.61 11.00 -13.97
CA SER A 83 3.23 12.28 -13.62
C SER A 83 4.74 12.32 -13.96
N GLU A 84 5.44 11.18 -13.86
CA GLU A 84 6.84 11.03 -14.30
C GLU A 84 6.94 11.13 -15.83
N LYS A 85 6.04 10.46 -16.57
CA LYS A 85 6.01 10.50 -18.04
C LYS A 85 5.65 11.89 -18.59
N ALA A 86 4.81 12.64 -17.88
CA ALA A 86 4.45 14.00 -18.26
C ALA A 86 5.61 15.01 -18.12
N LYS A 87 6.58 14.75 -17.22
CA LYS A 87 7.77 15.60 -17.02
C LYS A 87 8.89 15.35 -18.04
N ILE A 88 8.81 14.26 -18.81
CA ILE A 88 9.82 13.88 -19.81
C ILE A 88 9.48 14.44 -21.21
N LYS A 89 8.22 14.86 -21.42
CA LYS A 89 7.73 15.43 -22.69
C LYS A 89 7.80 16.96 -22.79
N LYS A 90 8.42 17.64 -21.82
CA LYS A 90 8.59 19.09 -21.76
C LYS A 90 10.06 19.43 -21.57
#